data_AF-A0A0M0K7Y5-F1
#
_entry.id   AF-A0A0M0K7Y5-F1
#
_cell.length_a   1.000
_cell.length_b   1.000
_cell.length_c   1.000
_cell.angle_alpha   90.00
_cell.angle_beta   90.00
_cell.angle_gamma   90.00
#
_symmetry.space_group_name_H-M   'P 1'
#
loop_
_entity.id
_entity.type
_entity.pdbx_description
1 polymer ?
#
loop_
_entity_poly.entity_id
_entity_poly.type
_entity_poly.pdbx_seq_one_letter_code
_entity_poly.pdbx_strand_id
1 'polypeptide(L)'
;MVRVRGGGCAASKRGAQIVPFVQDQDDLTGSRDPMRPNADGDDTNLDDIDELISPQVGTPLPPKLHQALTALDKIVIQVLMCGAIRLLCVKWLLMQPENFKMPNRQELEALEKSGASPSPLLSREEAAALVERGDRSIGALTYGWLMSGDPDPAGSRIRVLRRALARLAIEALFWDFGSLYQAPRTPEQKDFFEIALKGGAMNQLYASILATTVLQIEEIPPRPAEFDGVVCLFKLSSNVDENVVRAALIGFGTIESCDLSRSPAIVRFTSHESAVAAKDAGAPPGLCEGLDTLYNETPYFSRGWCCCEDSLSRELIKRLTAYPALRVHLDKLQPKVFALSSGADATPIEVHASELDVAADIERINKSKFTSKGDHPVVVGLYTKYVQNTVGALEKTLGSLQLDSAEGTQVALPPMPADDGFASMRVWHLDCLRAQHAYIPDALSGQQLNT
;
A
#
# COMPACT_ATOMS: atom_id res chain seq x y z
N MET A 1 -33.61 57.82 11.93
CA MET A 1 -33.45 56.76 12.96
C MET A 1 -32.33 55.85 12.48
N VAL A 2 -31.05 56.05 12.78
CA VAL A 2 -30.35 56.07 14.10
C VAL A 2 -30.59 54.72 14.82
N ARG A 3 -29.59 53.87 15.09
CA ARG A 3 -28.27 54.18 15.65
C ARG A 3 -27.18 53.13 15.32
N VAL A 4 -26.03 53.67 14.94
CA VAL A 4 -24.69 53.08 14.94
C VAL A 4 -24.13 53.04 16.36
N ARG A 5 -23.31 52.03 16.71
CA ARG A 5 -22.14 52.22 17.59
C ARG A 5 -21.06 51.20 17.27
N GLY A 6 -19.96 51.70 16.69
CA GLY A 6 -18.68 51.04 16.70
C GLY A 6 -17.89 51.36 17.97
N GLY A 7 -16.80 50.63 18.15
CA GLY A 7 -15.73 50.90 19.10
C GLY A 7 -14.51 50.09 18.67
N GLY A 8 -13.54 50.75 18.04
CA GLY A 8 -12.23 50.19 17.72
C GLY A 8 -11.12 50.89 18.50
N CYS A 9 -9.97 50.23 18.59
CA CYS A 9 -8.60 50.76 18.60
C CYS A 9 -7.64 49.57 18.77
N ALA A 10 -6.78 49.27 17.79
CA ALA A 10 -5.40 49.77 17.61
C ALA A 10 -4.39 48.88 18.39
N ALA A 11 -3.21 48.50 17.91
CA ALA A 11 -2.45 48.67 16.68
C ALA A 11 -1.28 47.67 16.73
N SER A 12 -0.74 47.23 15.58
CA SER A 12 0.71 47.24 15.32
C SER A 12 1.00 46.71 13.91
N LYS A 13 1.43 47.63 13.03
CA LYS A 13 2.07 47.36 11.74
C LYS A 13 3.59 47.30 11.94
N ARG A 14 4.26 46.35 11.31
CA ARG A 14 5.61 46.45 10.71
C ARG A 14 5.53 45.62 9.42
N GLY A 15 5.79 46.08 8.20
CA GLY A 15 6.64 47.20 7.77
C GLY A 15 7.99 46.66 7.33
N ALA A 16 8.07 46.02 6.15
CA ALA A 16 9.32 45.77 5.45
C ALA A 16 9.10 46.04 3.95
N GLN A 17 9.67 47.17 3.51
CA GLN A 17 9.77 47.60 2.13
C GLN A 17 10.76 46.69 1.39
N ILE A 18 10.37 46.25 0.19
CA ILE A 18 11.28 45.70 -0.81
C ILE A 18 11.63 46.85 -1.75
N VAL A 19 12.92 47.16 -1.84
CA VAL A 19 13.50 48.13 -2.76
C VAL A 19 13.88 47.39 -4.05
N PRO A 20 13.53 47.87 -5.26
CA PRO A 20 14.04 47.28 -6.49
C PRO A 20 15.41 47.91 -6.81
N PHE A 21 16.42 47.07 -7.05
CA PHE A 21 17.68 47.50 -7.62
C PHE A 21 17.71 47.05 -9.09
N VAL A 22 17.67 48.03 -9.98
CA VAL A 22 17.90 47.92 -11.43
C VAL A 22 19.15 48.74 -11.73
N GLN A 23 20.09 48.15 -12.47
CA GLN A 23 21.10 48.79 -13.34
C GLN A 23 21.76 47.62 -14.09
N ASP A 24 21.48 47.38 -15.37
CA ASP A 24 21.76 48.12 -16.62
C ASP A 24 22.96 47.53 -17.37
N GLN A 25 22.74 47.41 -18.68
CA GLN A 25 23.61 46.88 -19.73
C GLN A 25 24.82 47.79 -19.99
N ASP A 26 25.89 47.20 -20.54
CA ASP A 26 26.49 47.56 -21.85
C ASP A 26 27.76 46.69 -22.02
N ASP A 27 27.93 45.82 -23.02
CA ASP A 27 28.03 45.94 -24.48
C ASP A 27 29.50 45.85 -24.97
N LEU A 28 29.67 45.33 -26.19
CA LEU A 28 30.83 45.43 -27.11
C LEU A 28 31.79 44.24 -27.39
N THR A 29 31.43 43.50 -28.45
CA THR A 29 32.13 43.31 -29.76
C THR A 29 33.48 42.59 -29.92
N GLY A 30 33.54 41.73 -30.96
CA GLY A 30 34.70 41.48 -31.84
C GLY A 30 35.09 40.00 -32.02
N SER A 31 34.49 39.20 -32.91
CA SER A 31 34.76 39.05 -34.37
C SER A 31 36.17 38.53 -34.75
N ARG A 32 36.24 37.28 -35.28
CA ARG A 32 36.83 36.86 -36.58
C ARG A 32 37.31 35.41 -36.62
N ASP A 33 36.65 34.61 -37.46
CA ASP A 33 37.19 33.48 -38.25
C ASP A 33 38.17 34.01 -39.34
N PRO A 34 39.01 33.22 -40.07
CA PRO A 34 38.71 31.89 -40.62
C PRO A 34 39.90 30.89 -40.82
N MET A 35 39.57 29.71 -41.37
CA MET A 35 40.29 28.91 -42.40
C MET A 35 40.93 27.54 -42.01
N ARG A 36 40.35 26.47 -42.60
CA ARG A 36 40.86 25.09 -42.87
C ARG A 36 41.96 25.10 -43.97
N PRO A 37 42.63 23.99 -44.44
CA PRO A 37 42.28 22.55 -44.37
C PRO A 37 43.44 21.50 -44.27
N ASN A 38 43.08 20.21 -44.13
CA ASN A 38 43.58 18.99 -44.83
C ASN A 38 43.14 17.76 -43.99
N ALA A 39 42.24 16.87 -44.42
CA ALA A 39 42.28 15.91 -45.53
C ALA A 39 43.18 14.69 -45.24
N ASP A 40 42.54 13.61 -44.77
CA ASP A 40 42.81 12.17 -44.93
C ASP A 40 41.68 11.50 -44.11
N GLY A 41 40.73 10.72 -44.62
CA GLY A 41 40.83 9.69 -45.64
C GLY A 41 40.64 8.34 -44.95
N ASP A 42 39.44 8.00 -44.49
CA ASP A 42 39.03 6.60 -44.32
C ASP A 42 37.51 6.45 -44.31
N ASP A 43 37.01 5.70 -45.29
CA ASP A 43 35.62 5.28 -45.44
C ASP A 43 35.41 4.01 -44.61
N THR A 44 34.75 4.11 -43.47
CA THR A 44 34.09 2.95 -42.85
C THR A 44 32.74 3.36 -42.26
N ASN A 45 31.69 2.90 -42.92
CA ASN A 45 30.33 2.76 -42.38
C ASN A 45 30.37 2.20 -40.95
N LEU A 46 29.77 2.94 -40.01
CA LEU A 46 29.36 2.43 -38.70
C LEU A 46 28.08 3.20 -38.28
N ASP A 47 27.02 3.04 -39.07
CA ASP A 47 25.64 3.37 -38.69
C ASP A 47 25.05 2.26 -37.78
N ASP A 48 25.80 1.81 -36.77
CA ASP A 48 25.38 0.70 -35.88
C ASP A 48 26.01 0.82 -34.48
N ILE A 49 25.74 1.89 -33.73
CA ILE A 49 25.92 1.89 -32.26
C ILE A 49 24.81 2.72 -31.60
N ASP A 50 23.58 2.21 -31.65
CA ASP A 50 22.47 2.63 -30.77
C ASP A 50 21.69 1.41 -30.23
N GLU A 51 22.37 0.27 -30.06
CA GLU A 51 21.85 -0.89 -29.32
C GLU A 51 22.62 -1.06 -28.00
N LEU A 52 22.30 -0.22 -27.01
CA LEU A 52 22.62 -0.49 -25.61
C LEU A 52 21.33 -0.56 -24.80
N ILE A 53 20.92 -1.83 -24.62
CA ILE A 53 20.08 -2.36 -23.53
C ILE A 53 18.61 -1.94 -23.60
N SER A 54 17.91 -2.46 -24.61
CA SER A 54 16.47 -2.73 -24.46
C SER A 54 16.31 -3.93 -23.52
N PRO A 55 15.50 -3.87 -22.45
CA PRO A 55 15.23 -5.03 -21.62
C PRO A 55 14.66 -6.11 -22.54
N GLN A 56 15.25 -7.30 -22.55
CA GLN A 56 14.69 -8.43 -23.29
C GLN A 56 13.26 -8.63 -22.82
N VAL A 57 12.29 -8.21 -23.65
CA VAL A 57 10.86 -8.38 -23.41
C VAL A 57 10.61 -9.88 -23.44
N GLY A 58 10.70 -10.50 -22.27
CA GLY A 58 10.35 -11.88 -22.10
C GLY A 58 8.93 -12.09 -22.63
N THR A 59 8.69 -13.25 -23.21
CA THR A 59 7.36 -13.62 -23.72
C THR A 59 6.27 -13.21 -22.71
N PRO A 60 5.27 -12.43 -23.14
CA PRO A 60 4.22 -11.94 -22.25
C PRO A 60 3.42 -13.11 -21.66
N LEU A 61 2.75 -12.86 -20.54
CA LEU A 61 1.79 -13.83 -19.96
C LEU A 61 0.82 -14.33 -21.04
N PRO A 62 0.35 -15.59 -20.97
CA PRO A 62 -0.68 -16.09 -21.89
C PRO A 62 -1.85 -15.09 -21.99
N PRO A 63 -2.29 -14.68 -23.20
CA PRO A 63 -3.23 -13.56 -23.36
C PRO A 63 -4.52 -13.69 -22.55
N LYS A 64 -5.11 -14.90 -22.47
CA LYS A 64 -6.32 -15.17 -21.67
C LYS A 64 -6.08 -14.97 -20.17
N LEU A 65 -4.91 -15.38 -19.66
CA LEU A 65 -4.57 -15.17 -18.25
C LEU A 65 -4.29 -13.71 -17.95
N HIS A 66 -3.53 -13.03 -18.82
CA HIS A 66 -3.30 -11.60 -18.70
C HIS A 66 -4.65 -10.86 -18.63
N GLN A 67 -5.57 -11.16 -19.55
CA GLN A 67 -6.91 -10.59 -19.57
C GLN A 67 -7.70 -10.86 -18.27
N ALA A 68 -7.62 -12.07 -17.72
CA ALA A 68 -8.29 -12.42 -16.47
C ALA A 68 -7.70 -11.69 -15.26
N LEU A 69 -6.37 -11.61 -15.15
CA LEU A 69 -5.70 -10.89 -14.07
C LEU A 69 -5.99 -9.39 -14.15
N THR A 70 -5.93 -8.79 -15.34
CA THR A 70 -6.35 -7.40 -15.57
C THR A 70 -7.83 -7.19 -15.25
N ALA A 71 -8.70 -8.20 -15.49
CA ALA A 71 -10.12 -8.08 -15.17
C ALA A 71 -10.39 -7.96 -13.66
N LEU A 72 -9.52 -8.52 -12.80
CA LEU A 72 -9.60 -8.34 -11.35
C LEU A 72 -9.34 -6.88 -10.95
N ASP A 73 -8.49 -6.17 -11.70
CA ASP A 73 -8.09 -4.80 -11.41
C ASP A 73 -9.04 -3.74 -12.00
N LYS A 74 -10.10 -4.13 -12.71
CA LYS A 74 -11.10 -3.19 -13.24
C LYS A 74 -11.70 -2.28 -12.18
N ILE A 75 -11.92 -2.81 -10.98
CA ILE A 75 -12.44 -2.01 -9.87
C ILE A 75 -11.44 -0.94 -9.41
N VAL A 76 -10.14 -1.24 -9.47
CA VAL A 76 -9.07 -0.27 -9.15
C VAL A 76 -9.08 0.85 -10.18
N ILE A 77 -9.13 0.52 -11.47
CA ILE A 77 -9.20 1.51 -12.56
C ILE A 77 -10.41 2.44 -12.34
N GLN A 78 -11.58 1.89 -12.03
CA GLN A 78 -12.80 2.67 -11.79
C GLN A 78 -12.64 3.68 -10.65
N VAL A 79 -12.09 3.26 -9.50
CA VAL A 79 -11.93 4.16 -8.34
C VAL A 79 -10.83 5.20 -8.52
N LEU A 80 -9.80 4.90 -9.31
CA LEU A 80 -8.78 5.88 -9.71
C LEU A 80 -9.37 6.91 -10.68
N MET A 81 -10.10 6.45 -11.69
CA MET A 81 -10.73 7.31 -12.71
C MET A 81 -11.82 8.23 -12.14
N CYS A 82 -12.60 7.77 -11.15
CA CYS A 82 -13.55 8.66 -10.48
C CYS A 82 -12.87 9.55 -9.41
N GLY A 83 -11.63 9.25 -9.05
CA GLY A 83 -10.87 9.97 -8.02
C GLY A 83 -11.28 9.60 -6.60
N ALA A 84 -11.96 8.48 -6.37
CA ALA A 84 -12.19 7.97 -5.01
C ALA A 84 -10.87 7.58 -4.32
N ILE A 85 -9.89 7.10 -5.09
CA ILE A 85 -8.50 6.91 -4.67
C ILE A 85 -7.61 7.82 -5.53
N ARG A 86 -6.62 8.48 -4.92
CA ARG A 86 -5.54 9.19 -5.63
C ARG A 86 -4.20 8.56 -5.26
N LEU A 87 -3.32 8.37 -6.24
CA LEU A 87 -1.96 7.91 -5.99
C LEU A 87 -1.01 9.10 -5.86
N LEU A 88 -0.07 9.01 -4.92
CA LEU A 88 0.99 9.99 -4.80
C LEU A 88 1.99 9.83 -5.93
N CYS A 89 2.55 10.95 -6.38
CA CYS A 89 3.69 10.96 -7.29
C CYS A 89 5.00 10.69 -6.53
N VAL A 90 5.68 9.58 -6.81
CA VAL A 90 6.95 9.24 -6.14
C VAL A 90 8.03 10.28 -6.43
N LYS A 91 8.08 10.80 -7.66
CA LYS A 91 9.02 11.86 -8.04
C LYS A 91 8.88 13.08 -7.13
N TRP A 92 7.64 13.53 -6.87
CA TRP A 92 7.39 14.62 -5.94
C TRP A 92 7.81 14.27 -4.51
N LEU A 93 7.46 13.07 -4.04
CA LEU A 93 7.77 12.62 -2.68
C LEU A 93 9.28 12.56 -2.41
N LEU A 94 10.08 12.15 -3.40
CA LEU A 94 11.53 12.09 -3.29
C LEU A 94 12.21 13.47 -3.24
N MET A 95 11.57 14.51 -3.79
CA MET A 95 12.09 15.89 -3.78
C MET A 95 11.86 16.64 -2.45
N GLN A 96 11.13 16.06 -1.51
CA GLN A 96 10.79 16.73 -0.25
C GLN A 96 12.01 16.87 0.69
N PRO A 97 12.05 17.86 1.58
CA PRO A 97 13.16 18.01 2.53
C PRO A 97 13.22 16.84 3.54
N GLU A 98 14.33 16.69 4.27
CA GLU A 98 14.50 15.58 5.23
C GLU A 98 13.49 15.58 6.38
N ASN A 99 13.09 16.77 6.83
CA ASN A 99 12.10 16.97 7.90
C ASN A 99 10.65 16.94 7.40
N PHE A 100 10.43 16.54 6.15
CA PHE A 100 9.10 16.48 5.56
C PHE A 100 8.19 15.53 6.34
N LYS A 101 6.99 16.01 6.64
CA LYS A 101 5.89 15.20 7.16
C LYS A 101 4.87 14.98 6.06
N MET A 102 4.38 13.76 5.99
CA MET A 102 3.37 13.37 5.02
C MET A 102 2.05 14.11 5.30
N PRO A 103 1.55 14.96 4.39
CA PRO A 103 0.25 15.59 4.52
C PRO A 103 -0.88 14.57 4.28
N ASN A 104 -2.06 14.82 4.83
CA ASN A 104 -3.23 14.03 4.45
C ASN A 104 -3.66 14.36 3.00
N ARG A 105 -4.54 13.52 2.44
CA ARG A 105 -5.05 13.73 1.08
C ARG A 105 -5.57 15.14 0.81
N GLN A 106 -6.34 15.73 1.73
CA GLN A 106 -6.92 17.06 1.54
C GLN A 106 -5.86 18.14 1.39
N GLU A 107 -4.78 18.05 2.19
CA GLU A 107 -3.64 18.96 2.12
C GLU A 107 -2.84 18.78 0.82
N LEU A 108 -2.67 17.53 0.35
CA LEU A 108 -2.04 17.24 -0.95
C LEU A 108 -2.84 17.83 -2.12
N GLU A 109 -4.16 17.72 -2.10
CA GLU A 109 -5.02 18.34 -3.12
C GLU A 109 -4.97 19.87 -3.07
N ALA A 110 -4.81 20.47 -1.89
CA ALA A 110 -4.59 21.91 -1.76
C ALA A 110 -3.24 22.34 -2.34
N LEU A 111 -2.18 21.55 -2.10
CA LEU A 111 -0.85 21.76 -2.69
C LEU A 111 -0.88 21.64 -4.21
N GLU A 112 -1.55 20.61 -4.75
CA GLU A 112 -1.79 20.45 -6.19
C GLU A 112 -2.48 21.69 -6.78
N LYS A 113 -3.58 22.15 -6.16
CA LYS A 113 -4.31 23.36 -6.59
C LYS A 113 -3.47 24.65 -6.50
N SER A 114 -2.49 24.70 -5.59
CA SER A 114 -1.57 25.83 -5.47
C SER A 114 -0.51 25.90 -6.58
N GLY A 115 -0.42 24.86 -7.43
CA GLY A 115 0.52 24.79 -8.55
C GLY A 115 1.85 24.12 -8.23
N ALA A 116 1.88 23.23 -7.23
CA ALA A 116 3.08 22.43 -6.94
C ALA A 116 3.53 21.64 -8.19
N SER A 117 4.82 21.72 -8.52
CA SER A 117 5.40 21.04 -9.68
C SER A 117 6.71 20.34 -9.30
N PRO A 118 6.83 19.01 -9.50
CA PRO A 118 5.78 18.09 -9.97
C PRO A 118 4.56 18.07 -9.02
N SER A 119 3.39 17.64 -9.52
CA SER A 119 2.19 17.52 -8.68
C SER A 119 2.41 16.47 -7.57
N PRO A 120 1.92 16.70 -6.33
CA PRO A 120 1.99 15.70 -5.26
C PRO A 120 1.20 14.42 -5.57
N LEU A 121 0.17 14.53 -6.40
CA LEU A 121 -0.72 13.43 -6.76
C LEU A 121 -0.66 13.23 -8.28
N LEU A 122 -0.73 11.98 -8.73
CA LEU A 122 -0.90 11.71 -10.15
C LEU A 122 -2.29 12.14 -10.62
N SER A 123 -2.41 12.46 -11.91
CA SER A 123 -3.71 12.56 -12.55
C SER A 123 -4.41 11.19 -12.55
N ARG A 124 -5.72 11.21 -12.80
CA ARG A 124 -6.56 10.00 -12.75
C ARG A 124 -6.20 9.06 -13.90
N GLU A 125 -5.93 9.65 -15.05
CA GLU A 125 -5.55 9.00 -16.30
C GLU A 125 -4.16 8.37 -16.18
N GLU A 126 -3.17 9.09 -15.63
CA GLU A 126 -1.85 8.54 -15.35
C GLU A 126 -1.94 7.35 -14.38
N ALA A 127 -2.70 7.50 -13.28
CA ALA A 127 -2.86 6.43 -12.31
C ALA A 127 -3.52 5.18 -12.91
N ALA A 128 -4.57 5.35 -13.73
CA ALA A 128 -5.22 4.25 -14.43
C ALA A 128 -4.29 3.57 -15.45
N ALA A 129 -3.50 4.35 -16.19
CA ALA A 129 -2.54 3.83 -17.16
C ALA A 129 -1.46 2.96 -16.49
N LEU A 130 -1.03 3.28 -15.27
CA LEU A 130 -0.11 2.42 -14.50
C LEU A 130 -0.73 1.06 -14.19
N VAL A 131 -2.02 1.02 -13.85
CA VAL A 131 -2.73 -0.24 -13.58
C VAL A 131 -2.83 -1.09 -14.86
N GLU A 132 -3.16 -0.46 -15.98
CA GLU A 132 -3.26 -1.14 -17.28
C GLU A 132 -1.92 -1.65 -17.77
N ARG A 133 -0.83 -0.93 -17.47
CA ARG A 133 0.53 -1.31 -17.86
C ARG A 133 1.01 -2.59 -17.16
N GLY A 134 0.59 -2.84 -15.92
CA GLY A 134 0.76 -4.13 -15.27
C GLY A 134 2.22 -4.55 -15.01
N ASP A 135 3.09 -3.59 -14.70
CA ASP A 135 4.54 -3.78 -14.47
C ASP A 135 4.97 -3.65 -12.99
N ARG A 136 3.98 -3.62 -12.07
CA ARG A 136 4.13 -3.43 -10.63
C ARG A 136 4.72 -2.08 -10.18
N SER A 137 4.72 -1.08 -11.05
CA SER A 137 5.23 0.27 -10.75
C SER A 137 4.44 1.05 -9.69
N ILE A 138 3.30 0.53 -9.20
CA ILE A 138 2.53 1.14 -8.12
C ILE A 138 2.92 0.49 -6.79
N GLY A 139 3.48 1.27 -5.87
CA GLY A 139 3.75 0.83 -4.50
C GLY A 139 2.47 0.90 -3.67
N ALA A 140 2.07 -0.18 -3.00
CA ALA A 140 1.03 -0.17 -1.97
C ALA A 140 1.67 -0.31 -0.59
N LEU A 141 1.64 0.75 0.21
CA LEU A 141 2.26 0.78 1.53
C LEU A 141 1.37 0.09 2.56
N THR A 142 1.90 -0.91 3.26
CA THR A 142 1.27 -1.50 4.44
C THR A 142 2.14 -1.28 5.67
N TYR A 143 1.54 -0.74 6.73
CA TYR A 143 2.25 -0.30 7.92
C TYR A 143 1.28 -0.08 9.10
N GLY A 144 1.80 -0.19 10.32
CA GLY A 144 1.00 0.09 11.52
C GLY A 144 0.87 1.59 11.78
N TRP A 145 -0.36 2.13 11.68
CA TRP A 145 -0.69 3.51 12.08
C TRP A 145 -0.32 3.77 13.54
N LEU A 146 0.51 4.79 13.77
CA LEU A 146 1.02 5.06 15.12
C LEU A 146 0.07 5.90 15.96
N MET A 147 -0.68 6.84 15.36
CA MET A 147 -1.67 7.64 16.06
C MET A 147 -2.89 7.91 15.17
N SER A 148 -4.02 8.22 15.82
CA SER A 148 -5.20 8.72 15.12
C SER A 148 -4.93 10.11 14.54
N GLY A 149 -5.22 10.30 13.25
CA GLY A 149 -5.06 11.59 12.55
C GLY A 149 -3.62 11.92 12.12
N ASP A 150 -2.61 11.24 12.68
CA ASP A 150 -1.20 11.37 12.28
C ASP A 150 -0.55 9.98 12.33
N PRO A 151 -0.51 9.24 11.21
CA PRO A 151 -0.05 7.85 11.22
C PRO A 151 1.47 7.71 11.34
N ASP A 152 2.23 8.80 11.16
CA ASP A 152 3.70 8.85 11.26
C ASP A 152 4.17 10.13 11.98
N PRO A 153 3.87 10.30 13.27
CA PRO A 153 4.05 11.55 14.00
C PRO A 153 5.51 12.02 14.07
N ALA A 154 6.46 11.07 14.03
CA ALA A 154 7.90 11.33 14.06
C ALA A 154 8.56 11.33 12.67
N GLY A 155 7.80 11.15 11.58
CA GLY A 155 8.32 11.04 10.21
C GLY A 155 9.19 9.79 9.98
N SER A 156 9.10 8.79 10.86
CA SER A 156 9.91 7.58 10.83
C SER A 156 9.58 6.69 9.63
N ARG A 157 8.29 6.56 9.28
CA ARG A 157 7.81 5.74 8.17
C ARG A 157 8.22 6.33 6.85
N ILE A 158 8.03 7.64 6.68
CA ILE A 158 8.38 8.32 5.43
C ILE A 158 9.88 8.27 5.14
N ARG A 159 10.74 8.34 6.17
CA ARG A 159 12.20 8.19 6.00
C ARG A 159 12.57 6.81 5.44
N VAL A 160 12.02 5.74 6.04
CA VAL A 160 12.22 4.36 5.57
C VAL A 160 11.72 4.21 4.13
N LEU A 161 10.51 4.69 3.87
CA LEU A 161 9.86 4.56 2.57
C LEU A 161 10.63 5.30 1.47
N ARG A 162 11.03 6.56 1.70
CA ARG A 162 11.79 7.35 0.71
C ARG A 162 13.13 6.71 0.38
N ARG A 163 13.83 6.14 1.36
CA ARG A 163 15.08 5.42 1.11
C ARG A 163 14.89 4.22 0.19
N ALA A 164 13.80 3.48 0.37
CA ALA A 164 13.42 2.37 -0.49
C ALA A 164 13.01 2.83 -1.90
N LEU A 165 12.12 3.83 -2.00
CA LEU A 165 11.63 4.36 -3.26
C LEU A 165 12.74 4.94 -4.15
N ALA A 166 13.84 5.43 -3.58
CA ALA A 166 15.00 5.90 -4.34
C ALA A 166 15.74 4.77 -5.10
N ARG A 167 15.46 3.50 -4.79
CA ARG A 167 16.14 2.32 -5.36
C ARG A 167 15.19 1.36 -6.09
N LEU A 168 13.88 1.45 -5.82
CA LEU A 168 12.86 0.59 -6.42
C LEU A 168 12.24 1.25 -7.65
N ALA A 169 11.80 0.44 -8.61
CA ALA A 169 11.10 0.90 -9.81
C ALA A 169 9.61 1.17 -9.50
N ILE A 170 9.37 2.17 -8.63
CA ILE A 170 8.04 2.59 -8.21
C ILE A 170 7.80 4.03 -8.63
N GLU A 171 6.74 4.27 -9.41
CA GLU A 171 6.37 5.58 -9.96
C GLU A 171 5.25 6.25 -9.16
N ALA A 172 4.36 5.43 -8.60
CA ALA A 172 3.20 5.87 -7.85
C ALA A 172 3.11 5.16 -6.51
N LEU A 173 2.52 5.83 -5.52
CA LEU A 173 2.35 5.25 -4.20
C LEU A 173 0.89 5.36 -3.76
N PHE A 174 0.31 4.22 -3.38
CA PHE A 174 -0.85 4.17 -2.51
C PHE A 174 -0.37 4.21 -1.06
N TRP A 175 -0.63 5.33 -0.40
CA TRP A 175 -0.47 5.51 1.03
C TRP A 175 -1.83 5.96 1.55
N ASP A 176 -2.55 5.07 2.24
CA ASP A 176 -3.91 5.30 2.73
C ASP A 176 -4.20 6.73 3.24
N PHE A 177 -3.33 7.30 4.06
CA PHE A 177 -3.41 8.66 4.60
C PHE A 177 -3.40 9.77 3.54
N GLY A 178 -2.54 9.64 2.53
CA GLY A 178 -2.44 10.57 1.40
C GLY A 178 -3.38 10.22 0.23
N SER A 179 -3.86 8.98 0.16
CA SER A 179 -4.63 8.45 -0.97
C SER A 179 -6.14 8.45 -0.73
N LEU A 180 -6.58 8.43 0.53
CA LEU A 180 -7.99 8.45 0.93
C LEU A 180 -8.30 9.72 1.73
N TYR A 181 -9.54 10.19 1.67
CA TYR A 181 -9.96 11.35 2.47
C TYR A 181 -9.98 11.01 3.96
N GLN A 182 -9.32 11.84 4.76
CA GLN A 182 -9.18 11.65 6.21
C GLN A 182 -10.23 12.46 6.99
N ALA A 183 -10.55 12.07 8.22
CA ALA A 183 -11.43 12.90 9.06
C ALA A 183 -10.73 14.21 9.49
N PRO A 184 -11.45 15.35 9.57
CA PRO A 184 -12.86 15.55 9.21
C PRO A 184 -13.09 15.59 7.69
N ARG A 185 -14.20 14.99 7.24
CA ARG A 185 -14.60 14.92 5.82
C ARG A 185 -15.82 15.81 5.58
N THR A 186 -15.87 16.48 4.42
CA THR A 186 -17.13 17.01 3.89
C THR A 186 -18.06 15.86 3.48
N PRO A 187 -19.37 16.09 3.27
CA PRO A 187 -20.28 15.07 2.75
C PRO A 187 -19.77 14.42 1.46
N GLU A 188 -19.26 15.21 0.51
CA GLU A 188 -18.73 14.73 -0.76
C GLU A 188 -17.48 13.87 -0.56
N GLN A 189 -16.57 14.30 0.32
CA GLN A 189 -15.37 13.52 0.67
C GLN A 189 -15.72 12.20 1.34
N LYS A 190 -16.80 12.18 2.13
CA LYS A 190 -17.32 10.96 2.74
C LYS A 190 -17.83 9.99 1.68
N ASP A 191 -18.58 10.46 0.68
CA ASP A 191 -19.06 9.62 -0.42
C ASP A 191 -17.88 9.00 -1.21
N PHE A 192 -16.86 9.80 -1.54
CA PHE A 192 -15.65 9.28 -2.21
C PHE A 192 -14.89 8.25 -1.37
N PHE A 193 -14.77 8.49 -0.05
CA PHE A 193 -14.16 7.53 0.85
C PHE A 193 -14.95 6.22 0.89
N GLU A 194 -16.29 6.29 0.95
CA GLU A 194 -17.14 5.10 0.92
C GLU A 194 -17.01 4.36 -0.42
N ILE A 195 -16.93 5.07 -1.55
CA ILE A 195 -16.67 4.47 -2.87
C ILE A 195 -15.33 3.74 -2.90
N ALA A 196 -14.27 4.31 -2.33
CA ALA A 196 -12.94 3.70 -2.30
C ALA A 196 -12.90 2.36 -1.52
N LEU A 197 -13.73 2.24 -0.48
CA LEU A 197 -13.82 1.01 0.31
C LEU A 197 -14.84 0.01 -0.26
N LYS A 198 -15.91 0.51 -0.87
CA LYS A 198 -17.00 -0.31 -1.39
C LYS A 198 -16.49 -1.27 -2.47
N GLY A 199 -16.94 -2.51 -2.37
CA GLY A 199 -16.58 -3.55 -3.34
C GLY A 199 -15.15 -4.08 -3.22
N GLY A 200 -14.33 -3.58 -2.28
CA GLY A 200 -12.97 -4.06 -2.04
C GLY A 200 -11.90 -3.44 -2.93
N ALA A 201 -12.14 -2.26 -3.50
CA ALA A 201 -11.19 -1.61 -4.41
C ALA A 201 -9.82 -1.32 -3.75
N MET A 202 -9.83 -0.80 -2.53
CA MET A 202 -8.62 -0.61 -1.73
C MET A 202 -7.85 -1.92 -1.52
N ASN A 203 -8.54 -3.01 -1.22
CA ASN A 203 -7.92 -4.30 -1.00
C ASN A 203 -7.31 -4.86 -2.29
N GLN A 204 -7.96 -4.61 -3.42
CA GLN A 204 -7.45 -5.00 -4.72
C GLN A 204 -6.14 -4.27 -5.07
N LEU A 205 -5.85 -3.09 -4.50
CA LEU A 205 -4.52 -2.48 -4.64
C LEU A 205 -3.43 -3.33 -3.98
N TYR A 206 -3.67 -3.91 -2.81
CA TYR A 206 -2.71 -4.83 -2.20
C TYR A 206 -2.63 -6.16 -2.97
N ALA A 207 -3.78 -6.64 -3.44
CA ALA A 207 -3.91 -7.96 -4.06
C ALA A 207 -3.56 -8.03 -5.56
N SER A 208 -3.51 -6.91 -6.27
CA SER A 208 -3.25 -6.87 -7.71
C SER A 208 -1.92 -7.52 -8.05
N ILE A 209 -1.92 -8.50 -8.95
CA ILE A 209 -0.71 -9.24 -9.32
C ILE A 209 0.19 -8.48 -10.27
N LEU A 210 -0.42 -7.70 -11.16
CA LEU A 210 0.28 -7.05 -12.26
C LEU A 210 0.55 -5.58 -11.95
N ALA A 211 -0.38 -4.87 -11.31
CA ALA A 211 -0.24 -3.42 -11.16
C ALA A 211 0.63 -2.99 -9.96
N THR A 212 0.67 -3.78 -8.87
CA THR A 212 1.23 -3.29 -7.61
C THR A 212 2.34 -4.14 -7.00
N THR A 213 3.31 -3.46 -6.39
CA THR A 213 4.27 -4.00 -5.43
C THR A 213 3.89 -3.54 -4.01
N VAL A 214 3.85 -4.46 -3.05
CA VAL A 214 3.54 -4.14 -1.65
C VAL A 214 4.82 -3.80 -0.90
N LEU A 215 4.80 -2.66 -0.22
CA LEU A 215 5.90 -2.12 0.57
C LEU A 215 5.53 -2.28 2.04
N GLN A 216 6.14 -3.24 2.73
CA GLN A 216 5.74 -3.66 4.07
C GLN A 216 6.71 -3.11 5.13
N ILE A 217 6.20 -2.31 6.07
CA ILE A 217 6.97 -1.84 7.24
C ILE A 217 6.41 -2.49 8.51
N GLU A 218 7.04 -3.58 8.94
CA GLU A 218 6.63 -4.32 10.15
C GLU A 218 7.10 -3.67 11.46
N GLU A 219 8.28 -3.03 11.41
CA GLU A 219 8.91 -2.39 12.55
C GLU A 219 7.92 -1.45 13.25
N ILE A 220 7.85 -1.43 14.58
CA ILE A 220 7.08 -0.42 15.31
C ILE A 220 8.09 0.48 16.04
N PRO A 221 8.21 1.77 15.69
CA PRO A 221 9.12 2.68 16.36
C PRO A 221 8.80 2.78 17.86
N PRO A 222 9.82 2.96 18.71
CA PRO A 222 9.60 3.11 20.15
C PRO A 222 8.72 4.32 20.41
N ARG A 223 7.83 4.20 21.40
CA ARG A 223 6.93 5.27 21.79
C ARG A 223 7.72 6.49 22.30
N PRO A 224 7.52 7.68 21.71
CA PRO A 224 8.04 8.93 22.25
C PRO A 224 7.56 9.24 23.67
N ALA A 225 8.41 9.92 24.46
CA ALA A 225 8.14 10.23 25.87
C ALA A 225 6.89 11.10 26.05
N GLU A 226 6.59 11.98 25.10
CA GLU A 226 5.39 12.82 25.13
C GLU A 226 4.08 12.01 25.06
N PHE A 227 4.11 10.77 24.57
CA PHE A 227 2.94 9.88 24.53
C PHE A 227 2.90 8.88 25.69
N ASP A 228 3.88 8.94 26.61
CA ASP A 228 3.89 8.13 27.83
C ASP A 228 2.71 8.46 28.74
N GLY A 229 2.04 7.42 29.26
CA GLY A 229 0.84 7.58 30.08
C GLY A 229 -0.38 8.17 29.37
N VAL A 230 -0.38 8.38 28.04
CA VAL A 230 -1.50 9.06 27.37
C VAL A 230 -2.47 8.07 26.73
N VAL A 231 -3.76 8.21 27.05
CA VAL A 231 -4.87 7.56 26.33
C VAL A 231 -5.67 8.58 25.53
N CYS A 232 -6.30 8.12 24.45
CA CYS A 232 -7.25 8.90 23.66
C CYS A 232 -8.67 8.32 23.79
N LEU A 233 -9.65 9.23 23.85
CA LEU A 233 -11.07 8.94 23.99
C LEU A 233 -11.75 9.20 22.64
N PHE A 234 -12.03 8.14 21.89
CA PHE A 234 -12.65 8.22 20.58
C PHE A 234 -14.14 8.51 20.71
N LYS A 235 -14.59 9.57 20.03
CA LYS A 235 -15.99 10.02 20.03
C LYS A 235 -16.53 10.16 21.46
N LEU A 236 -15.89 11.05 22.22
CA LEU A 236 -16.31 11.43 23.56
C LEU A 236 -17.79 11.88 23.53
N SER A 237 -18.59 11.40 24.48
CA SER A 237 -20.00 11.78 24.59
C SER A 237 -20.14 13.28 24.85
N SER A 238 -21.12 13.93 24.20
CA SER A 238 -21.26 15.40 24.21
C SER A 238 -21.50 16.04 25.58
N ASN A 239 -21.95 15.27 26.58
CA ASN A 239 -22.27 15.76 27.92
C ASN A 239 -21.21 15.38 28.97
N VAL A 240 -20.06 14.88 28.53
CA VAL A 240 -18.97 14.44 29.41
C VAL A 240 -18.00 15.60 29.63
N ASP A 241 -17.82 15.99 30.89
CA ASP A 241 -16.82 16.97 31.32
C ASP A 241 -15.60 16.27 31.96
N GLU A 242 -14.60 17.06 32.36
CA GLU A 242 -13.38 16.54 32.98
C GLU A 242 -13.65 15.77 34.28
N ASN A 243 -14.64 16.18 35.08
CA ASN A 243 -14.95 15.50 36.34
C ASN A 243 -15.47 14.08 36.09
N VAL A 244 -16.35 13.93 35.08
CA VAL A 244 -16.86 12.61 34.66
C VAL A 244 -15.73 11.74 34.13
N VAL A 245 -14.84 12.29 33.30
CA VAL A 245 -13.66 11.56 32.78
C VAL A 245 -12.77 11.09 33.92
N ARG A 246 -12.43 11.98 34.86
CA ARG A 246 -11.60 11.64 36.01
C ARG A 246 -12.25 10.58 36.87
N ALA A 247 -13.53 10.73 37.21
CA ALA A 247 -14.25 9.74 38.00
C ALA A 247 -14.26 8.34 37.33
N ALA A 248 -14.40 8.29 36.01
CA ALA A 248 -14.42 7.04 35.26
C ALA A 248 -13.03 6.36 35.18
N LEU A 249 -11.94 7.12 35.18
CA LEU A 249 -10.60 6.62 34.87
C LEU A 249 -9.63 6.60 36.07
N ILE A 250 -9.95 7.28 37.18
CA ILE A 250 -9.07 7.39 38.35
C ILE A 250 -8.76 6.02 39.00
N GLY A 251 -9.64 5.03 38.80
CA GLY A 251 -9.42 3.66 39.30
C GLY A 251 -8.22 2.95 38.67
N PHE A 252 -7.74 3.39 37.51
CA PHE A 252 -6.57 2.81 36.84
C PHE A 252 -5.24 3.44 37.27
N GLY A 253 -5.28 4.65 37.85
CA GLY A 253 -4.09 5.35 38.35
C GLY A 253 -4.27 6.86 38.43
N THR A 254 -3.23 7.55 38.88
CA THR A 254 -3.25 9.01 39.04
C THR A 254 -3.25 9.70 37.69
N ILE A 255 -4.27 10.54 37.47
CA ILE A 255 -4.45 11.34 36.25
C ILE A 255 -3.79 12.72 36.44
N GLU A 256 -2.79 13.02 35.62
CA GLU A 256 -2.11 14.32 35.60
C GLU A 256 -2.96 15.40 34.91
N SER A 257 -3.46 15.10 33.71
CA SER A 257 -4.18 16.09 32.89
C SER A 257 -5.24 15.44 32.01
N CYS A 258 -6.32 16.18 31.77
CA CYS A 258 -7.32 15.88 30.75
C CYS A 258 -7.36 17.03 29.74
N ASP A 259 -7.28 16.74 28.44
CA ASP A 259 -7.49 17.72 27.39
C ASP A 259 -8.62 17.24 26.49
N LEU A 260 -9.83 17.71 26.82
CA LEU A 260 -11.07 17.38 26.12
C LEU A 260 -11.33 18.27 24.90
N SER A 261 -10.47 19.27 24.66
CA SER A 261 -10.60 20.18 23.51
C SER A 261 -10.08 19.55 22.21
N ARG A 262 -9.26 18.49 22.32
CA ARG A 262 -8.72 17.75 21.19
C ARG A 262 -9.74 16.77 20.61
N SER A 263 -9.50 16.38 19.36
CA SER A 263 -10.24 15.32 18.68
C SER A 263 -9.25 14.29 18.11
N PRO A 264 -9.14 13.09 18.71
CA PRO A 264 -9.83 12.64 19.93
C PRO A 264 -9.35 13.39 21.19
N ALA A 265 -10.19 13.44 22.22
CA ALA A 265 -9.83 13.95 23.54
C ALA A 265 -8.75 13.07 24.16
N ILE A 266 -7.91 13.61 25.03
CA ILE A 266 -6.80 12.86 25.65
C ILE A 266 -6.79 12.96 27.17
N VAL A 267 -6.27 11.92 27.81
CA VAL A 267 -6.05 11.85 29.26
C VAL A 267 -4.64 11.33 29.50
N ARG A 268 -3.89 12.00 30.37
CA ARG A 268 -2.53 11.59 30.78
C ARG A 268 -2.56 11.04 32.20
N PHE A 269 -2.08 9.83 32.35
CA PHE A 269 -1.71 9.21 33.61
C PHE A 269 -0.25 9.51 33.94
N THR A 270 0.07 9.49 35.24
CA THR A 270 1.45 9.57 35.76
C THR A 270 2.34 8.40 35.32
N SER A 271 1.75 7.26 34.95
CA SER A 271 2.46 6.07 34.49
C SER A 271 1.82 5.48 33.24
N HIS A 272 2.65 4.86 32.41
CA HIS A 272 2.18 4.17 31.21
C HIS A 272 1.38 2.91 31.52
N GLU A 273 1.71 2.20 32.59
CA GLU A 273 0.98 1.01 33.04
C GLU A 273 -0.48 1.32 33.33
N SER A 274 -0.79 2.50 33.89
CA SER A 274 -2.17 2.95 34.11
C SER A 274 -2.91 3.23 32.81
N ALA A 275 -2.24 3.80 31.81
CA ALA A 275 -2.82 4.01 30.48
C ALA A 275 -3.15 2.68 29.79
N VAL A 276 -2.25 1.70 29.89
CA VAL A 276 -2.46 0.34 29.37
C VAL A 276 -3.60 -0.36 30.11
N ALA A 277 -3.64 -0.27 31.45
CA ALA A 277 -4.73 -0.84 32.24
C ALA A 277 -6.11 -0.25 31.86
N ALA A 278 -6.17 1.08 31.64
CA ALA A 278 -7.39 1.73 31.18
C ALA A 278 -7.80 1.26 29.77
N LYS A 279 -6.84 1.14 28.84
CA LYS A 279 -7.06 0.57 27.50
C LYS A 279 -7.61 -0.84 27.57
N ASP A 280 -6.98 -1.72 28.34
CA ASP A 280 -7.33 -3.14 28.42
C ASP A 280 -8.70 -3.37 29.09
N ALA A 281 -9.12 -2.47 29.98
CA ALA A 281 -10.47 -2.45 30.54
C ALA A 281 -11.53 -2.01 29.52
N GLY A 282 -11.13 -1.33 28.45
CA GLY A 282 -11.99 -0.81 27.39
C GLY A 282 -12.73 0.47 27.76
N ALA A 283 -13.41 1.06 26.77
CA ALA A 283 -14.15 2.31 26.94
C ALA A 283 -15.29 2.14 27.96
N PRO A 284 -15.33 2.93 29.05
CA PRO A 284 -16.43 2.89 30.02
C PRO A 284 -17.78 3.22 29.35
N PRO A 285 -18.86 2.49 29.67
CA PRO A 285 -20.18 2.75 29.09
C PRO A 285 -20.62 4.21 29.27
N GLY A 286 -21.03 4.84 28.18
CA GLY A 286 -21.50 6.23 28.17
C GLY A 286 -20.38 7.29 28.16
N LEU A 287 -19.11 6.92 28.35
CA LEU A 287 -18.01 7.88 28.32
C LEU A 287 -17.60 8.23 26.88
N CYS A 288 -17.25 7.21 26.09
CA CYS A 288 -16.76 7.34 24.72
C CYS A 288 -17.01 6.03 23.95
N GLU A 289 -16.95 6.06 22.62
CA GLU A 289 -17.14 4.84 21.81
C GLU A 289 -15.91 3.91 21.82
N GLY A 290 -14.72 4.47 22.08
CA GLY A 290 -13.46 3.73 22.12
C GLY A 290 -12.42 4.42 23.01
N LEU A 291 -11.53 3.63 23.58
CA LEU A 291 -10.42 4.09 24.41
C LEU A 291 -9.20 3.26 24.05
N ASP A 292 -8.10 3.93 23.72
CA ASP A 292 -6.81 3.29 23.41
C ASP A 292 -5.66 4.16 23.91
N THR A 293 -4.45 3.63 23.97
CA THR A 293 -3.24 4.44 24.13
C THR A 293 -3.09 5.38 22.93
N LEU A 294 -2.67 6.62 23.16
CA LEU A 294 -2.57 7.62 22.10
C LEU A 294 -1.58 7.17 21.01
N TYR A 295 -0.46 6.57 21.44
CA TYR A 295 0.50 5.94 20.55
C TYR A 295 0.24 4.42 20.52
N ASN A 296 0.05 3.89 19.32
CA ASN A 296 -0.28 2.49 19.11
C ASN A 296 0.99 1.67 18.92
N GLU A 297 1.41 0.97 19.99
CA GLU A 297 2.58 0.10 20.01
C GLU A 297 2.28 -1.34 19.57
N THR A 298 1.04 -1.62 19.16
CA THR A 298 0.65 -2.97 18.76
C THR A 298 1.55 -3.45 17.61
N PRO A 299 2.14 -4.66 17.70
CA PRO A 299 2.96 -5.22 16.63
C PRO A 299 2.20 -5.30 15.30
N TYR A 300 2.90 -5.17 14.17
CA TYR A 300 2.30 -5.18 12.83
C TYR A 300 1.37 -6.39 12.61
N PHE A 301 1.85 -7.62 12.84
CA PHE A 301 1.06 -8.86 12.69
C PHE A 301 0.01 -9.09 13.78
N SER A 302 -0.14 -8.15 14.71
CA SER A 302 -1.24 -8.16 15.68
C SER A 302 -2.34 -7.16 15.29
N ARG A 303 -2.25 -6.48 14.15
CA ARG A 303 -3.22 -5.49 13.67
C ARG A 303 -4.04 -6.08 12.54
N GLY A 304 -5.37 -6.00 12.66
CA GLY A 304 -6.28 -6.65 11.72
C GLY A 304 -6.14 -6.20 10.28
N TRP A 305 -6.03 -4.88 10.04
CA TRP A 305 -5.80 -4.34 8.70
C TRP A 305 -4.45 -4.80 8.12
N CYS A 306 -3.37 -4.68 8.88
CA CYS A 306 -2.04 -5.11 8.45
C CYS A 306 -1.97 -6.61 8.13
N CYS A 307 -2.65 -7.46 8.91
CA CYS A 307 -2.77 -8.89 8.63
C CYS A 307 -3.54 -9.15 7.34
N CYS A 308 -4.66 -8.45 7.11
CA CYS A 308 -5.46 -8.59 5.90
C CYS A 308 -4.68 -8.15 4.65
N GLU A 309 -4.02 -6.99 4.71
CA GLU A 309 -3.18 -6.47 3.63
C GLU A 309 -2.03 -7.42 3.29
N ASP A 310 -1.37 -7.97 4.31
CA ASP A 310 -0.35 -9.00 4.16
C ASP A 310 -0.89 -10.28 3.50
N SER A 311 -2.01 -10.83 3.98
CA SER A 311 -2.65 -12.01 3.37
C SER A 311 -3.02 -11.75 1.91
N LEU A 312 -3.70 -10.64 1.62
CA LEU A 312 -4.10 -10.25 0.26
C LEU A 312 -2.90 -10.12 -0.69
N SER A 313 -1.80 -9.53 -0.21
CA SER A 313 -0.60 -9.30 -1.02
C SER A 313 0.07 -10.59 -1.50
N ARG A 314 -0.13 -11.70 -0.76
CA ARG A 314 0.54 -12.98 -1.00
C ARG A 314 -0.38 -14.03 -1.60
N GLU A 315 -1.67 -14.03 -1.25
CA GLU A 315 -2.60 -15.13 -1.54
C GLU A 315 -2.56 -15.55 -3.01
N LEU A 316 -2.72 -14.61 -3.93
CA LEU A 316 -2.79 -14.92 -5.35
C LEU A 316 -1.41 -15.28 -5.93
N ILE A 317 -0.31 -14.71 -5.42
CA ILE A 317 1.04 -15.17 -5.79
C ILE A 317 1.25 -16.62 -5.35
N LYS A 318 0.85 -17.00 -4.13
CA LYS A 318 0.97 -18.38 -3.65
C LYS A 318 0.23 -19.35 -4.58
N ARG A 319 -0.98 -18.98 -5.04
CA ARG A 319 -1.77 -19.78 -5.99
C ARG A 319 -1.10 -19.88 -7.37
N LEU A 320 -0.65 -18.76 -7.93
CA LEU A 320 -0.12 -18.72 -9.30
C LEU A 320 1.28 -19.36 -9.39
N THR A 321 2.10 -19.22 -8.35
CA THR A 321 3.45 -19.81 -8.31
C THR A 321 3.47 -21.33 -8.12
N ALA A 322 2.31 -21.92 -7.77
CA ALA A 322 2.12 -23.37 -7.83
C ALA A 322 2.21 -23.91 -9.28
N TYR A 323 2.06 -23.05 -10.29
CA TYR A 323 2.15 -23.40 -11.71
C TYR A 323 3.49 -22.93 -12.30
N PRO A 324 4.45 -23.85 -12.56
CA PRO A 324 5.78 -23.47 -13.05
C PRO A 324 5.76 -22.62 -14.32
N ALA A 325 4.85 -22.92 -15.25
CA ALA A 325 4.70 -22.16 -16.49
C ALA A 325 4.33 -20.69 -16.26
N LEU A 326 3.55 -20.39 -15.21
CA LEU A 326 3.15 -19.03 -14.87
C LEU A 326 4.22 -18.31 -14.06
N ARG A 327 4.88 -19.05 -13.16
CA ARG A 327 5.98 -18.54 -12.33
C ARG A 327 7.08 -17.90 -13.18
N VAL A 328 7.48 -18.53 -14.29
CA VAL A 328 8.51 -17.99 -15.21
C VAL A 328 8.16 -16.60 -15.75
N HIS A 329 6.88 -16.29 -15.93
CA HIS A 329 6.46 -14.95 -16.37
C HIS A 329 6.35 -13.97 -15.20
N LEU A 330 5.84 -14.42 -14.05
CA LEU A 330 5.69 -13.58 -12.86
C LEU A 330 7.02 -13.19 -12.22
N ASP A 331 8.03 -14.06 -12.31
CA ASP A 331 9.38 -13.84 -11.79
C ASP A 331 10.17 -12.82 -12.64
N LYS A 332 9.69 -12.47 -13.85
CA LYS A 332 10.24 -11.36 -14.65
C LYS A 332 9.79 -10.00 -14.16
N LEU A 333 8.68 -9.94 -13.43
CA LEU A 333 8.23 -8.71 -12.77
C LEU A 333 9.06 -8.48 -11.51
N GLN A 334 9.16 -7.22 -11.07
CA GLN A 334 9.75 -6.94 -9.77
C GLN A 334 9.02 -7.72 -8.66
N PRO A 335 9.71 -8.10 -7.56
CA PRO A 335 9.11 -8.84 -6.45
C PRO A 335 7.79 -8.23 -5.97
N LYS A 336 6.81 -9.10 -5.66
CA LYS A 336 5.48 -8.66 -5.27
C LYS A 336 5.48 -7.94 -3.92
N VAL A 337 6.35 -8.34 -2.99
CA VAL A 337 6.41 -7.76 -1.65
C VAL A 337 7.87 -7.45 -1.30
N PHE A 338 8.10 -6.27 -0.72
CA PHE A 338 9.37 -5.88 -0.12
C PHE A 338 9.19 -5.60 1.37
N ALA A 339 10.05 -6.21 2.19
CA ALA A 339 10.23 -5.82 3.58
C ALA A 339 11.07 -4.55 3.64
N LEU A 340 10.58 -3.56 4.37
CA LEU A 340 11.22 -2.29 4.61
C LEU A 340 11.47 -2.13 6.13
N SER A 341 12.63 -1.61 6.49
CA SER A 341 13.00 -1.35 7.89
C SER A 341 13.87 -0.10 8.00
N SER A 342 14.07 0.43 9.20
CA SER A 342 14.97 1.55 9.46
C SER A 342 16.45 1.19 9.29
N GLY A 343 16.83 -0.07 9.56
CA GLY A 343 18.22 -0.53 9.58
C GLY A 343 18.75 -1.16 8.30
N ALA A 344 17.90 -1.47 7.31
CA ALA A 344 18.31 -2.17 6.10
C ALA A 344 17.68 -1.62 4.82
N ASP A 345 18.29 -1.93 3.68
CA ASP A 345 17.71 -1.68 2.37
C ASP A 345 16.47 -2.58 2.14
N ALA A 346 15.63 -2.16 1.20
CA ALA A 346 14.42 -2.91 0.83
C ALA A 346 14.79 -4.33 0.40
N THR A 347 14.21 -5.32 1.07
CA THR A 347 14.53 -6.73 0.84
C THR A 347 13.31 -7.43 0.26
N PRO A 348 13.44 -8.13 -0.89
CA PRO A 348 12.31 -8.85 -1.46
C PRO A 348 11.88 -10.00 -0.55
N ILE A 349 10.57 -10.19 -0.40
CA ILE A 349 10.03 -11.32 0.33
C ILE A 349 9.59 -12.37 -0.68
N GLU A 350 10.26 -13.52 -0.64
CA GLU A 350 9.83 -14.69 -1.41
C GLU A 350 8.49 -15.20 -0.86
N VAL A 351 7.60 -15.60 -1.78
CA VAL A 351 6.29 -16.13 -1.45
C VAL A 351 6.21 -17.52 -2.04
N HIS A 352 6.02 -18.51 -1.17
CA HIS A 352 6.01 -19.91 -1.59
C HIS A 352 4.60 -20.46 -1.66
N ALA A 353 4.29 -21.23 -2.71
CA ALA A 353 2.98 -21.89 -2.86
C ALA A 353 2.63 -22.80 -1.66
N SER A 354 3.63 -23.40 -1.01
CA SER A 354 3.45 -24.22 0.20
C SER A 354 2.92 -23.45 1.41
N GLU A 355 2.95 -22.11 1.39
CA GLU A 355 2.44 -21.25 2.45
C GLU A 355 0.95 -20.90 2.27
N LEU A 356 0.28 -21.48 1.26
CA LEU A 356 -1.15 -21.23 1.03
C LEU A 356 -1.97 -21.94 2.10
N ASP A 357 -2.45 -21.17 3.07
CA ASP A 357 -3.38 -21.64 4.09
C ASP A 357 -4.43 -20.56 4.38
N VAL A 358 -5.54 -20.62 3.64
CA VAL A 358 -6.65 -19.67 3.78
C VAL A 358 -7.27 -19.72 5.17
N ALA A 359 -7.34 -20.91 5.78
CA ALA A 359 -7.96 -21.09 7.09
C ALA A 359 -7.09 -20.44 8.18
N ALA A 360 -5.78 -20.65 8.13
CA ALA A 360 -4.84 -20.00 9.02
C ALA A 360 -4.81 -18.47 8.83
N ASP A 361 -4.91 -17.99 7.58
CA ASP A 361 -5.02 -16.55 7.31
C ASP A 361 -6.31 -15.95 7.92
N ILE A 362 -7.45 -16.60 7.74
CA ILE A 362 -8.72 -16.18 8.37
C ILE A 362 -8.61 -16.22 9.90
N GLU A 363 -8.02 -17.27 10.47
CA GLU A 363 -7.83 -17.39 11.92
C GLU A 363 -6.93 -16.27 12.46
N ARG A 364 -5.83 -15.96 11.77
CA ARG A 364 -4.91 -14.88 12.12
C ARG A 364 -5.61 -13.52 12.09
N ILE A 365 -6.38 -13.23 11.04
CA ILE A 365 -7.15 -11.99 10.94
C ILE A 365 -8.18 -11.92 12.08
N ASN A 366 -8.88 -13.02 12.38
CA ASN A 366 -9.87 -13.06 13.45
C ASN A 366 -9.28 -12.81 14.84
N LYS A 367 -8.05 -13.29 15.10
CA LYS A 367 -7.33 -13.11 16.37
C LYS A 367 -6.64 -11.74 16.49
N SER A 368 -6.64 -10.93 15.44
CA SER A 368 -5.95 -9.65 15.42
C SER A 368 -6.67 -8.57 16.23
N LYS A 369 -5.93 -7.56 16.67
CA LYS A 369 -6.47 -6.39 17.36
C LYS A 369 -7.00 -5.37 16.35
N PHE A 370 -8.15 -4.80 16.66
CA PHE A 370 -8.79 -3.72 15.92
C PHE A 370 -9.02 -2.54 16.87
N THR A 371 -8.73 -1.33 16.39
CA THR A 371 -8.96 -0.09 17.15
C THR A 371 -10.44 0.32 17.15
N SER A 372 -11.22 -0.22 16.21
CA SER A 372 -12.65 0.03 16.02
C SER A 372 -13.43 -1.29 16.08
N LYS A 373 -14.58 -1.30 16.78
CA LYS A 373 -15.48 -2.47 16.82
C LYS A 373 -16.11 -2.79 15.46
N GLY A 374 -16.22 -1.80 14.57
CA GLY A 374 -16.82 -1.95 13.24
C GLY A 374 -15.88 -2.59 12.22
N ASP A 375 -14.56 -2.52 12.46
CA ASP A 375 -13.56 -2.92 11.47
C ASP A 375 -13.43 -4.45 11.38
N HIS A 376 -13.54 -5.16 12.51
CA HIS A 376 -13.38 -6.62 12.56
C HIS A 376 -14.27 -7.38 11.54
N PRO A 377 -15.62 -7.23 11.57
CA PRO A 377 -16.48 -7.94 10.62
C PRO A 377 -16.25 -7.49 9.17
N VAL A 378 -15.87 -6.23 8.95
CA VAL A 378 -15.58 -5.69 7.62
C VAL A 378 -14.32 -6.35 7.05
N VAL A 379 -13.23 -6.39 7.81
CA VAL A 379 -11.92 -6.89 7.35
C VAL A 379 -11.97 -8.40 7.07
N VAL A 380 -12.60 -9.18 7.95
CA VAL A 380 -12.78 -10.62 7.74
C VAL A 380 -13.65 -10.90 6.52
N GLY A 381 -14.77 -10.18 6.37
CA GLY A 381 -15.67 -10.32 5.23
C GLY A 381 -15.01 -9.94 3.90
N LEU A 382 -14.15 -8.93 3.93
CA LEU A 382 -13.38 -8.47 2.78
C LEU A 382 -12.39 -9.53 2.28
N TYR A 383 -11.57 -10.12 3.17
CA TYR A 383 -10.64 -11.18 2.79
C TYR A 383 -11.39 -12.42 2.27
N THR A 384 -12.42 -12.87 3.00
CA THR A 384 -13.22 -14.04 2.61
C THR A 384 -13.85 -13.86 1.23
N LYS A 385 -14.39 -12.67 0.93
CA LYS A 385 -14.97 -12.36 -0.37
C LYS A 385 -13.92 -12.31 -1.47
N TYR A 386 -12.73 -11.77 -1.18
CA TYR A 386 -11.61 -11.78 -2.13
C TYR A 386 -11.21 -13.20 -2.51
N VAL A 387 -10.98 -14.07 -1.51
CA VAL A 387 -10.65 -15.49 -1.73
C VAL A 387 -11.68 -16.16 -2.65
N GLN A 388 -12.97 -16.02 -2.33
CA GLN A 388 -14.06 -16.63 -3.11
C GLN A 388 -14.10 -16.13 -4.56
N ASN A 389 -13.98 -14.81 -4.76
CA ASN A 389 -14.02 -14.22 -6.09
C ASN A 389 -12.79 -14.61 -6.93
N THR A 390 -11.63 -14.65 -6.29
CA THR A 390 -10.34 -14.92 -6.94
C THR A 390 -10.24 -16.39 -7.36
N VAL A 391 -10.63 -17.34 -6.50
CA VAL A 391 -10.71 -18.76 -6.85
C VAL A 391 -11.65 -18.98 -8.03
N GLY A 392 -12.88 -18.45 -7.96
CA GLY A 392 -13.85 -18.62 -9.04
C GLY A 392 -13.44 -17.98 -10.38
N ALA A 393 -12.67 -16.88 -10.35
CA ALA A 393 -12.15 -16.26 -11.57
C ALA A 393 -10.97 -17.04 -12.17
N LEU A 394 -10.09 -17.59 -11.33
CA LEU A 394 -8.96 -18.39 -11.77
C LEU A 394 -9.38 -19.77 -12.27
N GLU A 395 -10.29 -20.46 -11.61
CA GLU A 395 -10.80 -21.77 -12.05
C GLU A 395 -11.40 -21.70 -13.45
N LYS A 396 -12.21 -20.66 -13.73
CA LYS A 396 -12.77 -20.43 -15.07
C LYS A 396 -11.68 -20.15 -16.12
N THR A 397 -10.69 -19.36 -15.76
CA THR A 397 -9.61 -18.98 -16.69
C THR A 397 -8.63 -20.12 -16.94
N LEU A 398 -8.19 -20.81 -15.88
CA LEU A 398 -7.23 -21.91 -15.99
C LEU A 398 -7.88 -23.17 -16.54
N GLY A 399 -9.15 -23.43 -16.22
CA GLY A 399 -9.94 -24.49 -16.86
C GLY A 399 -10.13 -24.25 -18.36
N SER A 400 -10.35 -23.00 -18.80
CA SER A 400 -10.40 -22.68 -20.24
C SER A 400 -9.04 -22.77 -20.93
N LEU A 401 -7.94 -22.41 -20.25
CA LEU A 401 -6.57 -22.61 -20.75
C LEU A 401 -6.21 -24.11 -20.87
N GLN A 402 -6.70 -24.95 -19.94
CA GLN A 402 -6.56 -26.41 -20.03
C GLN A 402 -7.38 -27.00 -21.18
N LEU A 403 -8.61 -26.52 -21.41
CA LEU A 403 -9.44 -26.94 -22.53
C LEU A 403 -8.81 -26.58 -23.88
N ASP A 404 -8.16 -25.41 -24.00
CA ASP A 404 -7.39 -25.07 -25.21
C ASP A 404 -6.12 -25.93 -25.37
N SER A 405 -5.50 -26.36 -24.27
CA SER A 405 -4.32 -27.25 -24.30
C SER A 405 -4.66 -28.72 -24.62
N ALA A 406 -5.93 -29.09 -24.49
CA ALA A 406 -6.44 -30.44 -24.76
C ALA A 406 -6.54 -30.78 -26.26
N GLU A 407 -6.41 -29.80 -27.16
CA GLU A 407 -6.25 -30.05 -28.60
C GLU A 407 -4.79 -30.25 -29.04
N GLY A 408 -3.80 -30.31 -28.13
CA GLY A 408 -2.41 -30.44 -28.59
C GLY A 408 -1.29 -30.82 -27.62
N THR A 409 -1.54 -31.13 -26.34
CA THR A 409 -0.42 -31.51 -25.43
C THR A 409 -0.60 -32.95 -24.93
N GLN A 410 -0.18 -33.94 -25.72
CA GLN A 410 0.13 -35.26 -25.17
C GLN A 410 1.31 -35.09 -24.22
N VAL A 411 1.07 -35.20 -22.91
CA VAL A 411 2.15 -35.33 -21.92
C VAL A 411 2.93 -36.58 -22.29
N ALA A 412 4.22 -36.43 -22.62
CA ALA A 412 5.10 -37.55 -22.89
C ALA A 412 5.27 -38.37 -21.60
N LEU A 413 4.54 -39.48 -21.49
CA LEU A 413 4.61 -40.36 -20.33
C LEU A 413 5.96 -41.11 -20.34
N PRO A 414 6.52 -41.41 -19.16
CA PRO A 414 7.71 -42.25 -19.07
C PRO A 414 7.44 -43.61 -19.73
N PRO A 415 8.42 -44.20 -20.43
CA PRO A 415 8.25 -45.48 -21.10
C PRO A 415 7.94 -46.57 -20.07
N MET A 416 6.99 -47.45 -20.42
CA MET A 416 6.60 -48.57 -19.55
C MET A 416 7.81 -49.49 -19.31
N PRO A 417 8.09 -49.89 -18.06
CA PRO A 417 9.17 -50.82 -17.76
C PRO A 417 8.99 -52.15 -18.52
N ALA A 418 10.11 -52.75 -18.92
CA ALA A 418 10.13 -54.00 -19.66
C ALA A 418 9.91 -55.24 -18.77
N ASP A 419 10.03 -55.08 -17.45
CA ASP A 419 9.76 -56.10 -16.45
C ASP A 419 8.36 -55.94 -15.84
N ASP A 420 7.69 -57.06 -15.59
CA ASP A 420 6.37 -57.13 -14.94
C ASP A 420 6.47 -57.11 -13.40
N GLY A 421 7.65 -56.74 -12.88
CA GLY A 421 7.93 -56.63 -11.46
C GLY A 421 7.02 -55.60 -10.78
N PHE A 422 6.29 -56.02 -9.75
CA PHE A 422 5.35 -55.17 -9.03
C PHE A 422 5.97 -53.85 -8.52
N ALA A 423 7.24 -53.88 -8.09
CA ALA A 423 7.95 -52.69 -7.65
C ALA A 423 8.23 -51.69 -8.80
N SER A 424 8.70 -52.19 -9.94
CA SER A 424 8.98 -51.40 -11.15
C SER A 424 7.70 -50.78 -11.73
N MET A 425 6.62 -51.58 -11.78
CA MET A 425 5.29 -51.13 -12.20
C MET A 425 4.72 -50.07 -11.25
N ARG A 426 4.90 -50.21 -9.93
CA ARG A 426 4.45 -49.21 -8.95
C ARG A 426 5.21 -47.89 -9.09
N VAL A 427 6.52 -47.93 -9.33
CA VAL A 427 7.33 -46.72 -9.54
C VAL A 427 6.90 -46.01 -10.84
N TRP A 428 6.78 -46.75 -11.94
CA TRP A 428 6.31 -46.19 -13.21
C TRP A 428 4.92 -45.58 -13.09
N HIS A 429 3.99 -46.24 -12.38
CA HIS A 429 2.64 -45.71 -12.16
C HIS A 429 2.67 -44.40 -11.37
N LEU A 430 3.49 -44.31 -10.32
CA LEU A 430 3.67 -43.07 -9.55
C LEU A 430 4.28 -41.94 -10.39
N ASP A 431 5.22 -42.26 -11.28
CA ASP A 431 5.86 -41.26 -12.13
C ASP A 431 4.92 -40.78 -13.26
N CYS A 432 4.09 -41.66 -13.82
CA CYS A 432 2.98 -41.29 -14.70
C CYS A 432 1.98 -40.38 -13.98
N LEU A 433 1.57 -40.72 -12.75
CA LEU A 433 0.67 -39.91 -11.95
C LEU A 433 1.28 -38.55 -11.61
N ARG A 434 2.56 -38.47 -11.28
CA ARG A 434 3.27 -37.19 -11.05
C ARG A 434 3.35 -36.36 -12.33
N ALA A 435 3.69 -36.98 -13.46
CA ALA A 435 3.74 -36.31 -14.76
C ALA A 435 2.36 -35.80 -15.17
N GLN A 436 1.28 -36.49 -14.82
CA GLN A 436 -0.08 -36.05 -15.05
C GLN A 436 -0.53 -34.99 -14.02
N HIS A 437 -0.18 -35.14 -12.74
CA HIS A 437 -0.53 -34.20 -11.66
C HIS A 437 0.18 -32.85 -11.79
N ALA A 438 1.34 -32.78 -12.45
CA ALA A 438 1.93 -31.51 -12.88
C ALA A 438 1.00 -30.69 -13.81
N TYR A 439 -0.02 -31.33 -14.40
CA TYR A 439 -0.98 -30.74 -15.33
C TYR A 439 -2.46 -30.86 -14.88
N ILE A 440 -2.78 -31.59 -13.80
CA ILE A 440 -4.15 -31.75 -13.29
C ILE A 440 -4.46 -30.67 -12.23
N PRO A 441 -5.60 -29.96 -12.34
CA PRO A 441 -5.90 -28.76 -11.55
C PRO A 441 -6.48 -29.13 -10.19
N ASP A 442 -5.70 -29.05 -9.11
CA ASP A 442 -6.27 -28.85 -7.77
C ASP A 442 -5.49 -27.83 -6.91
N ALA A 443 -4.47 -27.18 -7.48
CA ALA A 443 -3.72 -26.12 -6.80
C ALA A 443 -4.52 -24.82 -6.60
N LEU A 444 -5.72 -24.69 -7.21
CA LEU A 444 -6.57 -23.50 -7.09
C LEU A 444 -7.57 -23.57 -5.94
N SER A 445 -7.98 -24.76 -5.51
CA SER A 445 -8.98 -24.93 -4.44
C SER A 445 -8.34 -24.77 -3.05
N GLY A 446 -7.03 -25.04 -2.93
CA GLY A 446 -6.34 -25.13 -1.66
C GLY A 446 -6.66 -26.41 -0.87
N GLN A 447 -7.37 -27.38 -1.47
CA GLN A 447 -7.56 -28.70 -0.88
C GLN A 447 -6.45 -29.64 -1.34
N GLN A 448 -5.73 -30.25 -0.40
CA GLN A 448 -4.82 -31.34 -0.70
C GLN A 448 -5.66 -32.57 -1.07
N LEU A 449 -5.53 -33.07 -2.29
CA LEU A 449 -6.00 -34.41 -2.61
C LEU A 449 -5.23 -35.39 -1.74
N ASN A 450 -5.98 -36.13 -0.91
CA ASN A 450 -5.45 -37.24 -0.15
C ASN A 450 -5.23 -38.39 -1.14
N THR A 451 -4.01 -38.48 -1.69
CA THR A 451 -3.59 -39.57 -2.58
C THR A 451 -2.97 -40.71 -1.81
#